data_AF-A0A947JU29-F1
#
_entry.id   AF-A0A947JU29-F1
#
_cell.length_a   1.000
_cell.length_b   1.000
_cell.length_c   1.000
_cell.angle_alpha   90.00
_cell.angle_beta   90.00
_cell.angle_gamma   90.00
#
_symmetry.space_group_name_H-M   'P 1'
#
loop_
_entity.id
_entity.type
_entity.pdbx_description
1 polymer ?
#
loop_
_entity_poly.entity_id
_entity_poly.type
_entity_poly.pdbx_seq_one_letter_code
_entity_poly.pdbx_strand_id
1 'polypeptide(L)'
;MDDKFNTASGWVLFAGIVALGASIGSGMYFHADSPEMPEEPGYFIDAPEEGAGEDAGPDLGTLLASADAAAGEAVFAKCTACHTIEQGGASGIGPNLYGVMGTAIGGHAPGFAYSSALTEHGGQWSWENMNDWL
;
A
#
# COMPACT_ATOMS: atom_id res chain seq x y z
N MET A 1 60.06 4.43 -22.36
CA MET A 1 58.88 3.89 -21.65
C MET A 1 57.84 5.00 -21.66
N ASP A 2 56.63 4.73 -22.14
CA ASP A 2 55.60 5.75 -22.28
C ASP A 2 54.90 6.01 -20.93
N ASP A 3 55.00 7.24 -20.42
CA ASP A 3 54.38 7.69 -19.16
C ASP A 3 52.85 7.57 -19.16
N LYS A 4 52.26 7.29 -20.32
CA LYS A 4 50.82 7.07 -20.54
C LYS A 4 50.23 5.98 -19.63
N PHE A 5 51.00 4.93 -19.32
CA PHE A 5 50.54 3.88 -18.41
C PHE A 5 50.44 4.40 -16.97
N ASN A 6 51.40 5.21 -16.52
CA ASN A 6 51.40 5.81 -15.19
C ASN A 6 50.26 6.83 -15.06
N THR A 7 50.04 7.65 -16.09
CA THR A 7 48.91 8.60 -16.14
C THR A 7 47.57 7.88 -16.11
N ALA A 8 47.37 6.84 -16.94
CA ALA A 8 46.13 6.06 -16.96
C ALA A 8 45.86 5.37 -15.61
N SER A 9 46.89 4.77 -15.02
CA SER A 9 46.78 4.13 -13.71
C SER A 9 46.43 5.13 -12.62
N GLY A 10 47.01 6.34 -12.64
CA GLY A 10 46.68 7.42 -11.71
C GLY A 10 45.23 7.87 -11.80
N TRP A 11 44.67 8.00 -13.01
CA TRP A 11 43.26 8.37 -13.20
C TRP A 11 42.30 7.27 -12.73
N VAL A 12 42.62 6.01 -12.97
CA VAL A 12 41.83 4.87 -12.46
C VAL A 12 41.81 4.87 -10.94
N LEU A 13 42.97 5.07 -10.31
CA LEU A 13 43.10 5.08 -8.85
C LEU A 13 42.36 6.28 -8.24
N PHE A 14 42.45 7.46 -8.85
CA PHE A 14 41.69 8.65 -8.43
C PHE A 14 40.18 8.44 -8.53
N ALA A 15 39.69 7.92 -9.65
CA ALA A 15 38.26 7.63 -9.82
C ALA A 15 37.76 6.61 -8.78
N GLY A 16 38.56 5.58 -8.49
CA GLY A 16 38.26 4.60 -7.44
C GLY A 16 38.18 5.23 -6.05
N ILE A 17 39.12 6.12 -5.70
CA ILE A 17 39.12 6.84 -4.41
C ILE A 17 37.89 7.75 -4.30
N VAL A 18 37.52 8.47 -5.36
CA VAL A 18 36.33 9.33 -5.35
C VAL A 18 35.06 8.52 -5.18
N ALA A 19 34.91 7.41 -5.92
CA ALA A 19 33.74 6.53 -5.80
C ALA A 19 33.62 5.91 -4.39
N LEU A 20 34.73 5.43 -3.84
CA LEU A 20 34.76 4.86 -2.49
C LEU A 20 34.47 5.93 -1.43
N GLY A 21 35.08 7.11 -1.54
CA GLY A 21 34.87 8.23 -0.62
C GLY A 21 33.42 8.75 -0.64
N ALA A 22 32.81 8.84 -1.83
CA ALA A 22 31.40 9.21 -1.96
C ALA A 22 30.47 8.14 -1.33
N SER A 23 30.76 6.86 -1.55
CA SER A 23 29.98 5.76 -0.93
C SER A 23 30.06 5.78 0.60
N ILE A 24 31.27 5.94 1.16
CA ILE A 24 31.47 6.00 2.62
C ILE A 24 30.84 7.28 3.20
N GLY A 25 31.10 8.43 2.58
CA GLY A 25 30.53 9.70 3.03
C GLY A 25 29.00 9.71 2.98
N SER A 26 28.41 9.11 1.95
CA SER A 26 26.97 8.89 1.85
C SER A 26 26.47 7.97 2.96
N GLY A 27 27.13 6.85 3.21
CA GLY A 27 26.77 5.91 4.28
C GLY A 27 26.81 6.58 5.67
N MET A 28 27.82 7.41 5.93
CA MET A 28 27.95 8.16 7.19
C MET A 28 26.92 9.29 7.32
N TYR A 29 26.59 10.00 6.24
CA TYR A 29 25.66 11.13 6.29
C TYR A 29 24.19 10.66 6.37
N PHE A 30 23.85 9.62 5.63
CA PHE A 30 22.48 9.09 5.56
C PHE A 30 22.24 7.91 6.51
N HIS A 31 23.24 7.52 7.32
CA HIS A 31 23.13 6.38 8.23
C HIS A 31 22.61 5.11 7.52
N ALA A 32 23.04 4.88 6.28
CA ALA A 32 22.48 3.84 5.40
C ALA A 32 22.70 2.42 5.93
N ASP A 33 23.72 2.24 6.78
CA ASP A 33 24.04 0.98 7.47
C ASP A 33 23.55 0.95 8.93
N SER A 34 22.90 2.01 9.42
CA SER A 34 22.26 1.97 10.73
C SER A 34 21.02 1.07 10.65
N PRO A 35 20.94 -0.02 11.42
CA PRO A 35 19.71 -0.78 11.62
C PRO A 35 18.74 -0.02 12.55
N GLU A 36 18.63 1.29 12.34
CA GLU A 36 17.67 2.15 13.02
C GLU A 36 16.30 1.93 12.36
N MET A 37 15.76 0.73 12.56
CA MET A 37 14.34 0.73 12.92
C MET A 37 14.26 1.61 14.17
N PRO A 38 13.43 2.65 14.17
CA PRO A 38 13.35 3.54 15.32
C PRO A 38 13.09 2.68 16.57
N GLU A 39 13.87 2.88 17.64
CA GLU A 39 13.69 2.12 18.88
C GLU A 39 12.25 2.24 19.40
N GLU A 40 11.58 3.33 19.05
CA GLU A 40 10.12 3.47 19.13
C GLU A 40 9.53 3.71 17.73
N PRO A 41 8.82 2.74 17.13
CA PRO A 41 7.96 3.02 15.98
C PRO A 41 7.04 4.18 16.35
N GLY A 42 6.94 5.17 15.45
CA GLY A 42 6.26 6.44 15.71
C GLY A 42 4.93 6.24 16.44
N TYR A 43 4.90 6.67 17.71
CA TYR A 43 3.76 6.66 18.61
C TYR A 43 3.04 5.31 18.76
N PHE A 44 3.34 4.63 19.87
CA PHE A 44 2.36 3.73 20.47
C PHE A 44 1.14 4.55 20.87
N ILE A 45 0.03 4.36 20.14
CA ILE A 45 -1.28 4.53 20.75
C ILE A 45 -1.33 3.47 21.84
N ASP A 46 -1.05 3.86 23.09
CA ASP A 46 -1.53 3.15 24.27
C ASP A 46 -3.06 3.28 24.25
N ALA A 47 -3.70 2.54 23.35
CA ALA A 47 -5.05 2.09 23.58
C ALA A 47 -4.84 1.04 24.67
N PRO A 48 -5.25 1.29 25.92
CA PRO A 48 -5.24 0.19 26.88
C PRO A 48 -5.92 -0.99 26.20
N GLU A 49 -5.33 -2.19 26.33
CA GLU A 49 -6.08 -3.43 26.18
C GLU A 49 -7.11 -3.46 27.32
N GLU A 50 -8.13 -2.63 27.20
CA GLU A 50 -9.44 -2.85 27.78
C GLU A 50 -9.92 -4.14 27.13
N GLY A 51 -10.09 -5.15 27.98
CA GLY A 51 -10.29 -6.52 27.55
C GLY A 51 -11.29 -6.64 26.42
N ALA A 52 -10.99 -7.54 25.50
CA ALA A 52 -11.98 -8.15 24.63
C ALA A 52 -13.13 -8.68 25.50
N GLY A 53 -14.19 -7.87 25.61
CA GLY A 53 -15.34 -8.12 26.46
C GLY A 53 -16.23 -6.89 26.58
N GLU A 54 -17.13 -6.76 25.59
CA GLU A 54 -18.40 -5.99 25.63
C GLU A 54 -18.23 -4.45 25.55
N ASP A 55 -18.18 -3.86 24.36
CA ASP A 55 -19.32 -3.74 23.46
C ASP A 55 -18.80 -3.70 22.00
N ALA A 56 -19.03 -4.77 21.21
CA ALA A 56 -18.54 -4.90 19.82
C ALA A 56 -19.23 -3.92 18.84
N GLY A 57 -19.87 -2.87 19.38
CA GLY A 57 -20.86 -2.08 18.68
C GLY A 57 -22.06 -2.93 18.27
N PRO A 58 -23.02 -2.30 17.57
CA PRO A 58 -24.08 -3.04 16.92
C PRO A 58 -23.48 -4.02 15.91
N ASP A 59 -24.06 -5.21 15.77
CA ASP A 59 -23.65 -6.15 14.74
C ASP A 59 -23.80 -5.52 13.34
N LEU A 60 -23.07 -6.04 12.36
CA LEU A 60 -23.08 -5.52 11.00
C LEU A 60 -24.51 -5.46 10.41
N GLY A 61 -25.39 -6.40 10.75
CA GLY A 61 -26.78 -6.39 10.33
C GLY A 61 -27.56 -5.20 10.91
N THR A 62 -27.33 -4.87 12.18
CA THR A 62 -27.91 -3.67 12.81
C THR A 62 -27.37 -2.38 12.18
N LEU A 63 -26.07 -2.32 11.89
CA LEU A 63 -25.46 -1.16 11.21
C LEU A 63 -26.05 -0.98 9.80
N LEU A 64 -26.12 -2.06 9.01
CA LEU A 64 -26.70 -2.05 7.65
C LEU A 64 -28.18 -1.67 7.64
N ALA A 65 -28.96 -2.09 8.65
CA ALA A 65 -30.37 -1.71 8.75
C ALA A 65 -30.58 -0.20 8.91
N SER A 66 -29.58 0.51 9.45
CA SER A 66 -29.58 1.96 9.63
C SER A 66 -28.72 2.72 8.61
N ALA A 67 -28.13 2.02 7.64
CA ALA A 67 -27.22 2.62 6.67
C ALA A 67 -27.94 3.58 5.70
N ASP A 68 -27.25 4.65 5.34
CA ASP A 68 -27.73 5.66 4.39
C ASP A 68 -26.85 5.66 3.14
N ALA A 69 -27.46 5.37 1.98
CA ALA A 69 -26.76 5.39 0.70
C ALA A 69 -26.25 6.78 0.31
N ALA A 70 -26.94 7.86 0.70
CA ALA A 70 -26.49 9.23 0.43
C ALA A 70 -25.25 9.59 1.26
N ALA A 71 -25.20 9.14 2.52
CA ALA A 71 -23.98 9.23 3.32
C ALA A 71 -22.85 8.37 2.71
N GLY A 72 -23.17 7.18 2.21
CA GLY A 72 -22.23 6.32 1.49
C GLY A 72 -21.63 6.97 0.23
N GLU A 73 -22.45 7.70 -0.54
CA GLU A 73 -21.99 8.48 -1.70
C GLU A 73 -20.95 9.53 -1.31
N ALA A 74 -21.16 10.24 -0.19
CA ALA A 74 -20.19 11.20 0.33
C ALA A 74 -18.88 10.53 0.77
N VAL A 75 -18.95 9.34 1.39
CA VAL A 75 -17.76 8.55 1.74
C VAL A 75 -17.02 8.06 0.49
N PHE A 76 -17.76 7.69 -0.56
CA PHE A 76 -17.19 7.20 -1.81
C PHE A 76 -16.29 8.22 -2.50
N ALA A 77 -16.40 9.52 -2.17
CA ALA A 77 -15.45 10.54 -2.62
C ALA A 77 -13.99 10.21 -2.28
N LYS A 78 -13.72 9.39 -1.25
CA LYS A 78 -12.38 8.88 -0.93
C LYS A 78 -11.90 7.82 -1.92
N CYS A 79 -12.83 7.10 -2.56
CA CYS A 79 -12.59 5.99 -3.47
C CYS A 79 -12.43 6.46 -4.93
N THR A 80 -12.99 7.61 -5.29
CA THR A 80 -13.01 8.12 -6.68
C THR A 80 -11.63 8.44 -7.25
N ALA A 81 -10.61 8.61 -6.40
CA ALA A 81 -9.23 8.79 -6.84
C ALA A 81 -8.70 7.57 -7.61
N CYS A 82 -9.20 6.37 -7.29
CA CYS A 82 -8.75 5.12 -7.89
C CYS A 82 -9.84 4.38 -8.66
N HIS A 83 -11.09 4.52 -8.26
CA HIS A 83 -12.21 3.71 -8.76
C HIS A 83 -13.29 4.55 -9.42
N THR A 84 -13.87 4.00 -10.50
CA THR A 84 -15.11 4.50 -11.09
C THR A 84 -16.30 3.69 -10.59
N ILE A 85 -17.50 4.28 -10.62
CA ILE A 85 -18.73 3.62 -10.13
C ILE A 85 -19.88 3.62 -11.15
N GLU A 86 -19.69 4.20 -12.33
CA GLU A 86 -20.72 4.19 -13.37
C GLU A 86 -20.87 2.80 -13.99
N GLN A 87 -22.09 2.42 -14.39
CA GLN A 87 -22.34 1.17 -15.10
C GLN A 87 -21.56 1.14 -16.41
N GLY A 88 -20.69 0.15 -16.58
CA GLY A 88 -19.80 0.05 -17.75
C GLY A 88 -18.68 1.09 -17.78
N GLY A 89 -18.41 1.77 -16.65
CA GLY A 89 -17.30 2.69 -16.51
C GLY A 89 -15.95 2.02 -16.70
N ALA A 90 -14.95 2.78 -17.15
CA ALA A 90 -13.60 2.29 -17.35
C ALA A 90 -12.89 2.02 -16.01
N SER A 91 -12.02 1.01 -16.00
CA SER A 91 -11.04 0.82 -14.92
C SER A 91 -9.88 1.81 -15.08
N GLY A 92 -9.29 2.23 -13.95
CA GLY A 92 -8.16 3.15 -13.89
C GLY A 92 -7.03 2.57 -13.05
N ILE A 93 -6.66 3.27 -11.97
CA ILE A 93 -5.72 2.74 -10.95
C ILE A 93 -6.33 1.50 -10.29
N GLY A 94 -7.63 1.56 -9.98
CA GLY A 94 -8.44 0.44 -9.52
C GLY A 94 -9.50 0.01 -10.54
N PRO A 95 -10.12 -1.16 -10.35
CA PRO A 95 -11.23 -1.61 -11.18
C PRO A 95 -12.47 -0.71 -11.00
N ASN A 96 -13.35 -0.71 -11.99
CA ASN A 96 -14.72 -0.19 -11.80
C ASN A 96 -15.45 -1.00 -10.71
N LEU A 97 -16.16 -0.30 -9.82
CA LEU A 97 -16.86 -0.89 -8.67
C LEU A 97 -18.38 -0.98 -8.86
N TYR A 98 -18.91 -0.63 -10.04
CA TYR A 98 -20.33 -0.75 -10.29
C TYR A 98 -20.76 -2.21 -10.16
N GLY A 99 -21.74 -2.47 -9.29
CA GLY A 99 -22.28 -3.81 -9.06
C GLY A 99 -21.27 -4.81 -8.48
N VAL A 100 -20.25 -4.35 -7.76
CA VAL A 100 -19.20 -5.22 -7.19
C VAL A 100 -19.71 -6.16 -6.09
N MET A 101 -20.75 -5.77 -5.34
CA MET A 101 -21.29 -6.60 -4.25
C MET A 101 -21.84 -7.92 -4.78
N GLY A 102 -21.46 -9.02 -4.12
CA GLY A 102 -21.82 -10.40 -4.50
C GLY A 102 -20.95 -11.01 -5.60
N THR A 103 -20.00 -10.27 -6.16
CA THR A 103 -19.12 -10.77 -7.23
C THR A 103 -17.88 -11.46 -6.64
N ALA A 104 -17.17 -12.24 -7.46
CA ALA A 104 -15.93 -12.89 -7.03
C ALA A 104 -14.85 -11.86 -6.67
N ILE A 105 -14.18 -12.07 -5.53
CA ILE A 105 -13.04 -11.24 -5.11
C ILE A 105 -11.91 -11.38 -6.15
N GLY A 106 -11.35 -10.25 -6.57
CA GLY A 106 -10.27 -10.22 -7.56
C GLY A 106 -10.66 -10.62 -8.98
N GLY A 107 -11.96 -10.64 -9.33
CA GLY A 107 -12.40 -11.11 -10.65
C GLY A 107 -13.57 -10.37 -11.29
N HIS A 108 -14.10 -9.32 -10.64
CA HIS A 108 -15.31 -8.62 -11.12
C HIS A 108 -15.12 -7.89 -12.45
N ALA A 109 -14.05 -7.12 -12.58
CA ALA A 109 -13.83 -6.23 -13.72
C ALA A 109 -13.03 -6.95 -14.82
N PRO A 110 -13.63 -7.23 -16.00
CA PRO A 110 -12.93 -7.92 -17.08
C PRO A 110 -11.72 -7.11 -17.57
N GLY A 111 -10.57 -7.78 -17.69
CA GLY A 111 -9.34 -7.17 -18.21
C GLY A 111 -8.59 -6.26 -17.23
N PHE A 112 -9.06 -6.09 -16.00
CA PHE A 112 -8.27 -5.43 -14.96
C PHE A 112 -7.21 -6.39 -14.39
N ALA A 113 -5.99 -5.89 -14.20
CA ALA A 113 -4.87 -6.67 -13.70
C ALA A 113 -4.88 -6.68 -12.16
N TYR A 114 -5.61 -7.63 -11.58
CA TYR A 114 -5.62 -7.86 -10.13
C TYR A 114 -4.28 -8.42 -9.62
N SER A 115 -3.98 -8.18 -8.35
CA SER A 115 -2.82 -8.81 -7.69
C SER A 115 -3.07 -10.31 -7.47
N SER A 116 -2.01 -11.11 -7.46
CA SER A 116 -2.11 -12.55 -7.20
C SER A 116 -2.77 -12.83 -5.86
N ALA A 117 -2.41 -12.06 -4.82
CA ALA A 117 -3.00 -12.17 -3.49
C ALA A 117 -4.53 -12.00 -3.51
N LEU A 118 -5.05 -11.03 -4.27
CA LEU A 118 -6.49 -10.77 -4.32
C LEU A 118 -7.22 -11.82 -5.16
N THR A 119 -6.62 -12.31 -6.25
CA THR A 119 -7.19 -13.40 -7.06
C THR A 119 -7.20 -14.74 -6.33
N GLU A 120 -6.19 -14.99 -5.49
CA GLU A 120 -6.03 -16.24 -4.75
C GLU A 120 -6.82 -16.27 -3.44
N HIS A 121 -7.24 -15.11 -2.92
CA HIS A 121 -8.07 -15.00 -1.73
C HIS A 121 -9.35 -15.85 -1.84
N GLY A 122 -9.94 -15.90 -3.03
CA GLY A 122 -11.20 -16.59 -3.27
C GLY A 122 -12.39 -15.95 -2.53
N GLY A 123 -13.57 -16.52 -2.74
CA GLY A 123 -14.82 -16.02 -2.16
C GLY A 123 -15.48 -14.90 -2.98
N GLN A 124 -16.44 -14.22 -2.35
CA GLN A 124 -17.25 -13.18 -2.97
C GLN A 124 -17.25 -11.92 -2.09
N TRP A 125 -17.46 -10.75 -2.69
CA TRP A 125 -17.69 -9.50 -1.96
C TRP A 125 -19.07 -9.51 -1.28
N SER A 126 -19.21 -10.28 -0.20
CA SER A 126 -20.35 -10.20 0.72
C SER A 126 -20.23 -8.94 1.58
N TRP A 127 -21.30 -8.61 2.33
CA TRP A 127 -21.26 -7.47 3.25
C TRP A 127 -20.20 -7.66 4.34
N GLU A 128 -20.05 -8.87 4.85
CA GLU A 128 -19.05 -9.23 5.85
C GLU A 128 -17.64 -9.08 5.28
N ASN A 129 -17.37 -9.70 4.13
CA ASN A 129 -16.04 -9.61 3.51
C ASN A 129 -15.68 -8.17 3.08
N MET A 130 -16.67 -7.37 2.68
CA MET A 130 -16.44 -5.96 2.34
C MET A 130 -16.16 -5.13 3.59
N ASN A 131 -16.89 -5.38 4.69
CA ASN A 131 -16.65 -4.72 5.97
C ASN A 131 -15.27 -5.05 6.53
N ASP A 132 -14.82 -6.30 6.42
CA ASP A 132 -13.50 -6.73 6.90
C ASP A 132 -12.34 -6.18 6.04
N TRP A 133 -12.62 -5.80 4.79
CA TRP A 133 -11.63 -5.29 3.84
C TRP A 133 -11.37 -3.78 3.95
N LEU A 134 -12.40 -3.00 4.32
CA LEU A 134 -12.37 -1.53 4.38
C LEU A 134 -11.80 -1.01 5.70
#